data_AF-F8L014-F1
#
_entry.id   AF-F8L014-F1
#
_cell.length_a   1.000
_cell.length_b   1.000
_cell.length_c   1.000
_cell.angle_alpha   90.00
_cell.angle_beta   90.00
_cell.angle_gamma   90.00
#
_symmetry.space_group_name_H-M   'P 1'
#
loop_
_entity.id
_entity.type
_entity.pdbx_description
1 polymer ?
#
loop_
_entity_poly.entity_id
_entity_poly.type
_entity_poly.pdbx_seq_one_letter_code
_entity_poly.pdbx_strand_id
1 'polypeptide(L)'
;MKNFIKIIYGIVFFLTGVCNGMENIEKIMPFAKIVATTSQQRSAGAAKHMMIMDGFPINEDLAVSFARGLQLDPHVYQFLEKIQIDEKGMISIDGEGKLEGYGLNLDGIARGERVKCRVCHPNGSILTEASYIPKPIRKKSKEKTFSIEAELLGVFPTTYFFKCKGLEEGEILKIRSTCVQEVLETDVIYHEAQPIRIAPDLENKRGGISLVQIIRANGDKLGLRLKWGNMLLDEAQD
;
A
#
# COMPACT_ATOMS: atom_id res chain seq x y z
N MET A 1 7.86 48.97 19.12
CA MET A 1 7.99 48.00 18.01
C MET A 1 6.72 47.16 17.95
N LYS A 2 6.22 46.93 16.74
CA LYS A 2 4.88 46.45 16.43
C LYS A 2 4.69 44.94 16.71
N ASN A 3 3.42 44.63 16.97
CA ASN A 3 2.71 43.40 17.27
C ASN A 3 2.89 42.17 16.32
N PHE A 4 2.27 41.05 16.75
CA PHE A 4 1.75 39.85 16.04
C PHE A 4 2.64 38.57 16.13
N ILE A 5 2.18 37.36 16.48
CA ILE A 5 0.87 36.84 16.96
C ILE A 5 1.09 35.46 17.63
N LYS A 6 0.27 35.12 18.64
CA LYS A 6 0.05 33.76 19.18
C LYS A 6 -0.78 32.94 18.19
N ILE A 7 -0.46 31.66 17.94
CA ILE A 7 -1.45 30.65 17.57
C ILE A 7 -1.25 29.38 18.39
N ILE A 8 -2.24 29.13 19.26
CA ILE A 8 -2.64 27.86 19.85
C ILE A 8 -3.57 27.17 18.85
N TYR A 9 -3.53 25.84 18.74
CA TYR A 9 -4.58 24.83 18.47
C TYR A 9 -3.80 23.57 18.01
N GLY A 10 -3.86 22.37 18.58
CA GLY A 10 -4.90 21.73 19.38
C GLY A 10 -5.26 20.42 18.68
N ILE A 11 -4.77 19.27 19.17
CA ILE A 11 -5.59 18.08 19.34
C ILE A 11 -5.22 17.51 20.71
N VAL A 12 -6.10 17.82 21.65
CA VAL A 12 -6.25 17.19 22.94
C VAL A 12 -7.18 15.99 22.71
N PHE A 13 -6.81 14.80 23.16
CA PHE A 13 -7.80 13.85 23.66
C PHE A 13 -7.66 13.79 25.17
N PHE A 14 -8.66 14.37 25.85
CA PHE A 14 -8.90 14.23 27.27
C PHE A 14 -9.39 12.79 27.51
N LEU A 15 -8.75 12.08 28.44
CA LEU A 15 -9.40 11.04 29.24
C LEU A 15 -8.84 11.12 30.66
N THR A 16 -9.34 12.06 31.45
CA THR A 16 -9.39 11.91 32.91
C THR A 16 -10.80 12.17 33.38
N GLY A 17 -11.51 11.08 33.67
CA GLY A 17 -12.75 11.07 34.42
C GLY A 17 -12.68 9.89 35.39
N VAL A 18 -12.24 10.16 36.63
CA VAL A 18 -12.34 9.19 37.73
C VAL A 18 -13.81 9.08 38.11
N CYS A 19 -14.41 7.92 37.90
CA CYS A 19 -15.56 7.42 38.67
C CYS A 19 -15.46 5.90 38.73
N ASN A 20 -15.26 5.36 39.93
CA ASN A 20 -15.45 3.95 40.24
C ASN A 20 -16.81 3.47 39.73
N GLY A 21 -16.80 2.54 38.78
CA GLY A 21 -18.01 1.94 38.26
C GLY A 21 -17.67 0.93 37.17
N MET A 22 -17.49 -0.33 37.57
CA MET A 22 -17.47 -1.53 36.70
C MET A 22 -16.99 -1.26 35.27
N GLU A 23 -15.67 -1.15 35.08
CA GLU A 23 -15.10 -1.16 33.74
C GLU A 23 -15.29 -2.56 33.15
N ASN A 24 -16.38 -2.73 32.39
CA ASN A 24 -16.27 -3.47 31.15
C ASN A 24 -15.22 -2.75 30.32
N ILE A 25 -13.94 -3.09 30.52
CA ILE A 25 -12.88 -2.75 29.59
C ILE A 25 -13.32 -3.42 28.30
N GLU A 26 -13.95 -2.66 27.40
CA GLU A 26 -14.13 -3.10 26.02
C GLU A 26 -12.76 -3.56 25.57
N LYS A 27 -12.61 -4.86 25.33
CA LYS A 27 -11.37 -5.44 24.89
C LYS A 27 -11.05 -4.82 23.54
N ILE A 28 -10.21 -3.78 23.55
CA ILE A 28 -9.76 -3.10 22.33
C ILE A 28 -9.09 -4.18 21.50
N MET A 29 -9.65 -4.46 20.33
CA MET A 29 -9.07 -5.44 19.42
C MET A 29 -7.78 -4.88 18.84
N PRO A 30 -6.67 -5.64 18.82
CA PRO A 30 -5.43 -5.21 18.22
C PRO A 30 -5.63 -4.73 16.78
N PHE A 31 -5.05 -3.59 16.44
CA PHE A 31 -5.15 -2.99 15.12
C PHE A 31 -3.79 -2.51 14.64
N ALA A 32 -3.44 -2.84 13.39
CA ALA A 32 -2.26 -2.31 12.73
C ALA A 32 -2.62 -1.55 11.46
N LYS A 33 -1.90 -0.45 11.22
CA LYS A 33 -1.96 0.31 9.98
C LYS A 33 -0.56 0.61 9.49
N ILE A 34 -0.38 0.53 8.17
CA ILE A 34 0.90 0.88 7.55
C ILE A 34 0.78 2.25 6.90
N VAL A 35 1.74 3.11 7.21
CA VAL A 35 1.80 4.49 6.73
C VAL A 35 3.16 4.82 6.15
N ALA A 36 3.19 5.71 5.16
CA ALA A 36 4.44 6.31 4.70
C ALA A 36 4.98 7.26 5.77
N THR A 37 6.28 7.22 6.04
CA THR A 37 6.92 8.11 7.01
C THR A 37 7.07 9.52 6.44
N THR A 38 7.02 10.50 7.32
CA THR A 38 7.23 11.91 6.97
C THR A 38 8.70 12.16 6.60
N SER A 39 8.96 13.25 5.86
CA SER A 39 10.34 13.64 5.55
C SER A 39 11.18 13.89 6.80
N GLN A 40 10.59 14.43 7.87
CA GLN A 40 11.27 14.63 9.15
C GLN A 40 11.72 13.31 9.79
N GLN A 41 10.83 12.32 9.84
CA GLN A 41 11.15 10.99 10.37
C GLN A 41 12.26 10.31 9.55
N ARG A 42 12.21 10.43 8.21
CA ARG A 42 13.25 9.88 7.35
C ARG A 42 14.61 10.54 7.54
N SER A 43 14.66 11.86 7.73
CA SER A 43 15.90 12.57 8.06
C SER A 43 16.50 12.15 9.41
N ALA A 44 15.68 11.59 10.30
CA ALA A 44 16.12 11.00 11.57
C ALA A 44 16.48 9.51 11.46
N GLY A 45 16.52 8.94 10.25
CA GLY A 45 16.91 7.55 10.00
C GLY A 45 15.76 6.53 9.95
N ALA A 46 14.50 6.96 10.03
CA ALA A 46 13.37 6.04 9.93
C ALA A 46 13.21 5.42 8.53
N ALA A 47 12.72 4.18 8.48
CA ALA A 47 12.32 3.52 7.23
C ALA A 47 11.30 4.34 6.43
N LYS A 48 11.18 4.09 5.12
CA LYS A 48 10.24 4.79 4.23
C LYS A 48 8.77 4.58 4.62
N HIS A 49 8.47 3.47 5.29
CA HIS A 49 7.14 3.11 5.78
C HIS A 49 7.25 2.53 7.18
N MET A 50 6.21 2.73 7.98
CA MET A 50 6.11 2.20 9.33
C MET A 50 4.74 1.58 9.58
N MET A 51 4.72 0.53 10.37
CA MET A 51 3.50 -0.05 10.92
C MET A 51 3.24 0.57 12.29
N ILE A 52 2.10 1.26 12.40
CA ILE A 52 1.54 1.78 13.63
C ILE A 52 0.65 0.69 14.22
N MET A 53 0.84 0.42 15.51
CA MET A 53 0.20 -0.67 16.25
C MET A 53 -0.55 -0.09 17.45
N ASP A 54 -1.79 -0.53 17.66
CA ASP A 54 -2.63 -0.12 18.79
C ASP A 54 -3.40 -1.31 19.37
N GLY A 55 -3.66 -1.31 20.67
CA GLY A 55 -4.42 -2.34 21.38
C GLY A 55 -3.75 -3.73 21.42
N PHE A 56 -2.43 -3.81 21.21
CA PHE A 56 -1.68 -5.07 21.22
C PHE A 56 -1.28 -5.49 22.65
N PRO A 57 -1.02 -6.80 22.87
CA PRO A 57 -0.51 -7.29 24.15
C PRO A 57 0.82 -6.64 24.53
N ILE A 58 0.92 -6.20 25.79
CA ILE A 58 2.08 -5.49 26.34
C ILE A 58 3.04 -6.50 26.97
N ASN A 59 4.35 -6.32 26.75
CA ASN A 59 5.45 -7.16 27.24
C ASN A 59 5.33 -8.64 26.84
N GLU A 60 4.62 -8.93 25.74
CA GLU A 60 4.56 -10.25 25.13
C GLU A 60 5.38 -10.29 23.83
N ASP A 61 5.99 -11.45 23.56
CA ASP A 61 6.62 -11.73 22.27
C ASP A 61 5.55 -11.77 21.17
N LEU A 62 5.71 -10.95 20.14
CA LEU A 62 4.90 -10.95 18.94
C LEU A 62 5.77 -11.26 17.73
N ALA A 63 5.25 -12.05 16.79
CA ALA A 63 5.92 -12.33 15.53
C ALA A 63 5.36 -11.44 14.42
N VAL A 64 6.22 -10.74 13.71
CA VAL A 64 5.88 -9.98 12.51
C VAL A 64 6.27 -10.79 11.28
N SER A 65 5.37 -10.88 10.32
CA SER A 65 5.62 -11.59 9.06
C SER A 65 5.04 -10.81 7.89
N PHE A 66 5.64 -10.99 6.71
CA PHE A 66 5.22 -10.29 5.50
C PHE A 66 4.95 -11.26 4.36
N ALA A 67 4.03 -10.88 3.48
CA ALA A 67 3.76 -11.57 2.23
C ALA A 67 3.69 -10.55 1.10
N ARG A 68 4.20 -10.96 -0.06
CA ARG A 68 4.33 -10.12 -1.25
C ARG A 68 3.45 -10.62 -2.39
N GLY A 69 2.96 -9.70 -3.21
CA GLY A 69 2.25 -10.07 -4.44
C GLY A 69 3.13 -10.78 -5.47
N LEU A 70 4.44 -10.49 -5.49
CA LEU A 70 5.37 -11.06 -6.49
C LEU A 70 6.14 -12.30 -6.02
N GLN A 71 5.84 -12.84 -4.84
CA GLN A 71 6.46 -14.09 -4.41
C GLN A 71 5.80 -15.30 -5.10
N LEU A 72 6.49 -16.45 -5.13
CA LEU A 72 5.99 -17.68 -5.77
C LEU A 72 4.60 -18.09 -5.26
N ASP A 73 4.33 -17.91 -3.96
CA ASP A 73 3.02 -18.10 -3.35
C ASP A 73 2.62 -16.87 -2.52
N PRO A 74 1.77 -15.96 -3.04
CA PRO A 74 1.30 -14.76 -2.34
C PRO A 74 0.56 -15.00 -1.01
N HIS A 75 0.26 -16.25 -0.66
CA HIS A 75 -0.38 -16.62 0.60
C HIS A 75 0.62 -17.07 1.67
N VAL A 76 1.88 -17.31 1.30
CA VAL A 76 2.93 -17.69 2.24
C VAL A 76 3.53 -16.46 2.89
N TYR A 77 3.42 -16.37 4.21
CA TYR A 77 4.06 -15.33 5.00
C TYR A 77 5.50 -15.73 5.33
N GLN A 78 6.44 -14.84 5.05
CA GLN A 78 7.82 -14.95 5.47
C GLN A 78 7.97 -14.24 6.82
N PHE A 79 8.54 -14.96 7.79
CA PHE A 79 8.86 -14.39 9.08
C PHE A 79 9.91 -13.29 8.92
N LEU A 80 9.67 -12.14 9.54
CA LEU A 80 10.64 -11.05 9.62
C LEU A 80 11.39 -11.13 10.94
N GLU A 81 10.66 -10.94 12.04
CA GLU A 81 11.28 -10.77 13.34
C GLU A 81 10.28 -10.88 14.50
N LYS A 82 10.84 -10.88 15.71
CA LYS A 82 10.09 -10.79 16.96
C LYS A 82 10.14 -9.37 17.50
N ILE A 83 9.01 -8.89 17.97
CA ILE A 83 8.87 -7.60 18.63
C ILE A 83 8.19 -7.77 19.98
N GLN A 84 8.38 -6.81 20.88
CA GLN A 84 7.54 -6.63 22.06
C GLN A 84 7.09 -5.19 22.14
N ILE A 85 5.93 -4.92 22.76
CA ILE A 85 5.41 -3.57 22.95
C ILE A 85 5.40 -3.29 24.45
N ASP A 86 6.02 -2.20 24.90
CA ASP A 86 6.04 -1.84 26.31
C ASP A 86 4.81 -1.02 26.74
N GLU A 87 4.71 -0.71 28.04
CA GLU A 87 3.59 0.05 28.62
C GLU A 87 3.44 1.47 28.05
N LYS A 88 4.47 2.00 27.39
CA LYS A 88 4.45 3.31 26.74
C LYS A 88 4.08 3.20 25.25
N GLY A 89 3.79 2.00 24.77
CA GLY A 89 3.54 1.71 23.36
C GLY A 89 4.81 1.66 22.50
N MET A 90 6.00 1.60 23.12
CA MET A 90 7.26 1.52 22.37
C MET A 90 7.51 0.08 21.96
N ILE A 91 7.94 -0.10 20.71
CA ILE A 91 8.26 -1.40 20.12
C ILE A 91 9.73 -1.69 20.37
N SER A 92 10.05 -2.75 21.08
CA SER A 92 11.40 -3.27 21.19
C SER A 92 11.63 -4.40 20.19
N ILE A 93 12.72 -4.26 19.43
CA ILE A 93 13.25 -5.26 18.51
C ILE A 93 14.56 -5.78 19.09
N ASP A 94 14.76 -7.09 19.06
CA ASP A 94 15.99 -7.69 19.57
C ASP A 94 17.22 -7.15 18.83
N GLY A 95 18.17 -6.57 19.57
CA GLY A 95 19.38 -5.96 19.01
C GLY A 95 19.25 -4.54 18.43
N GLU A 96 18.04 -3.96 18.28
CA GLU A 96 17.84 -2.64 17.65
C GLU A 96 17.33 -1.54 18.60
N GLY A 97 16.93 -1.90 19.82
CA GLY A 97 16.44 -0.93 20.83
C GLY A 97 14.94 -0.69 20.76
N LYS A 98 14.48 0.47 21.27
CA LYS A 98 13.05 0.83 21.38
C LYS A 98 12.66 1.89 20.36
N LEU A 99 11.56 1.65 19.63
CA LEU A 99 11.07 2.48 18.53
C LEU A 99 9.60 2.87 18.75
N GLU A 100 9.20 4.04 18.26
CA GLU A 100 7.78 4.48 18.30
C GLU A 100 6.90 3.76 17.26
N GLY A 101 7.49 2.95 16.39
CA GLY A 101 6.79 2.18 15.39
C GLY A 101 7.72 1.24 14.63
N TYR A 102 7.12 0.25 13.98
CA TYR A 102 7.87 -0.82 13.34
C TYR A 102 8.23 -0.44 11.90
N GLY A 103 9.51 -0.23 11.63
CA GLY A 103 10.00 0.13 10.30
C GLY A 103 9.89 -1.04 9.32
N LEU A 104 9.34 -0.80 8.13
CA LEU A 104 9.27 -1.82 7.08
C LEU A 104 10.32 -1.53 6.01
N ASN A 105 11.26 -2.47 5.83
CA ASN A 105 12.13 -2.47 4.65
C ASN A 105 11.34 -3.03 3.46
N LEU A 106 11.21 -2.20 2.43
CA LEU A 106 10.43 -2.46 1.22
C LEU A 106 11.24 -2.16 -0.03
N ASP A 107 12.56 -2.16 0.12
CA ASP A 107 13.44 -2.31 -1.01
C ASP A 107 13.08 -3.66 -1.66
N GLY A 108 13.03 -3.70 -2.98
CA GLY A 108 12.55 -4.90 -3.65
C GLY A 108 11.12 -4.84 -4.17
N ILE A 109 10.26 -3.98 -3.64
CA ILE A 109 8.82 -3.95 -3.99
C ILE A 109 8.58 -3.26 -5.34
N ALA A 110 7.84 -3.89 -6.24
CA ALA A 110 7.49 -3.30 -7.53
C ALA A 110 6.37 -2.26 -7.42
N ARG A 111 6.29 -1.34 -8.38
CA ARG A 111 5.19 -0.38 -8.44
C ARG A 111 3.84 -1.08 -8.65
N GLY A 112 2.85 -0.66 -7.86
CA GLY A 112 1.52 -1.25 -7.85
C GLY A 112 1.41 -2.57 -7.06
N GLU A 113 2.51 -3.16 -6.60
CA GLU A 113 2.51 -4.40 -5.81
C GLU A 113 1.86 -4.17 -4.43
N ARG A 114 0.90 -5.03 -4.08
CA ARG A 114 0.36 -5.10 -2.72
C ARG A 114 1.25 -5.97 -1.86
N VAL A 115 1.52 -5.50 -0.66
CA VAL A 115 2.15 -6.28 0.40
C VAL A 115 1.17 -6.44 1.55
N LYS A 116 1.30 -7.56 2.28
CA LYS A 116 0.54 -7.86 3.47
C LYS A 116 1.51 -8.04 4.64
N CYS A 117 1.18 -7.46 5.78
CA CYS A 117 1.89 -7.64 7.02
C CYS A 117 0.95 -8.30 8.02
N ARG A 118 1.45 -9.28 8.73
CA ARG A 118 0.70 -10.03 9.73
C ARG A 118 1.46 -10.01 11.04
N VAL A 119 0.72 -9.83 12.12
CA VAL A 119 1.24 -9.90 13.49
C VAL A 119 0.55 -11.05 14.20
N CYS A 120 1.33 -11.95 14.77
CA CYS A 120 0.84 -13.15 15.45
C CYS A 120 1.43 -13.25 16.85
N HIS A 121 0.73 -13.99 17.73
CA HIS A 121 1.37 -14.55 18.92
C HIS A 121 2.40 -15.63 18.53
N PRO A 122 3.30 -16.05 19.44
CA PRO A 122 4.30 -17.08 19.18
C PRO A 122 3.70 -18.46 18.87
N ASN A 123 2.47 -18.70 19.32
CA ASN A 123 1.70 -19.91 19.01
C ASN A 123 1.07 -19.90 17.59
N GLY A 124 1.31 -18.83 16.80
CA GLY A 124 0.79 -18.67 15.44
C GLY A 124 -0.62 -18.08 15.35
N SER A 125 -1.29 -17.80 16.47
CA SER A 125 -2.60 -17.12 16.43
C SER A 125 -2.47 -15.69 15.92
N ILE A 126 -3.30 -15.36 14.93
CA ILE A 126 -3.25 -14.07 14.23
C ILE A 126 -3.93 -13.01 15.09
N LEU A 127 -3.20 -11.94 15.39
CA LEU A 127 -3.75 -10.76 16.07
C LEU A 127 -4.34 -9.78 15.07
N THR A 128 -3.59 -9.49 14.00
CA THR A 128 -4.06 -8.60 12.94
C THR A 128 -3.32 -8.85 11.63
N GLU A 129 -3.92 -8.37 10.55
CA GLU A 129 -3.34 -8.35 9.21
C GLU A 129 -3.65 -7.02 8.54
N ALA A 130 -2.62 -6.36 8.01
CA ALA A 130 -2.74 -5.12 7.27
C ALA A 130 -2.21 -5.30 5.86
N SER A 131 -2.86 -4.69 4.86
CA SER A 131 -2.36 -4.67 3.48
C SER A 131 -2.28 -3.27 2.92
N TYR A 132 -1.28 -3.01 2.08
CA TYR A 132 -1.07 -1.73 1.42
C TYR A 132 -0.23 -1.89 0.15
N ILE A 133 -0.21 -0.84 -0.68
CA ILE A 133 0.61 -0.76 -1.89
C ILE A 133 1.69 0.30 -1.63
N PRO A 134 2.95 -0.07 -1.36
CA PRO A 134 3.99 0.89 -0.97
C PRO A 134 4.33 1.91 -2.06
N LYS A 135 4.35 1.44 -3.32
CA LYS A 135 4.68 2.26 -4.49
C LYS A 135 3.47 2.34 -5.42
N PRO A 136 2.38 3.06 -5.06
CA PRO A 136 1.14 3.04 -5.83
C PRO A 136 1.32 3.70 -7.20
N ILE A 137 0.63 3.16 -8.20
CA ILE A 137 0.60 3.73 -9.54
C ILE A 137 -0.70 4.53 -9.67
N ARG A 138 -0.60 5.86 -9.61
CA ARG A 138 -1.75 6.76 -9.73
C ARG A 138 -1.52 7.79 -10.82
N LYS A 139 -2.51 8.01 -11.67
CA LYS A 139 -2.44 9.01 -12.74
C LYS A 139 -3.81 9.68 -12.91
N LYS A 140 -3.79 10.97 -13.21
CA LYS A 140 -4.99 11.72 -13.63
C LYS A 140 -4.96 11.92 -15.14
N SER A 141 -6.13 12.04 -15.74
CA SER A 141 -6.27 12.39 -17.14
C SER A 141 -5.72 13.80 -17.41
N LYS A 142 -5.53 14.12 -18.70
CA LYS A 142 -4.99 15.41 -19.13
C LYS A 142 -5.88 16.55 -18.66
N GLU A 143 -7.19 16.41 -18.84
CA GLU A 143 -8.17 17.42 -18.41
C GLU A 143 -8.60 17.24 -16.94
N LYS A 144 -7.96 16.32 -16.20
CA LYS A 144 -8.22 15.99 -14.78
C LYS A 144 -9.65 15.55 -14.48
N THR A 145 -10.42 15.14 -15.49
CA THR A 145 -11.81 14.69 -15.32
C THR A 145 -11.92 13.31 -14.70
N PHE A 146 -10.89 12.46 -14.88
CA PHE A 146 -10.84 11.13 -14.28
C PHE A 146 -9.42 10.76 -13.82
N SER A 147 -9.33 9.71 -13.02
CA SER A 147 -8.07 9.16 -12.55
C SER A 147 -8.08 7.64 -12.47
N ILE A 148 -6.89 7.05 -12.55
CA ILE A 148 -6.67 5.62 -12.41
C ILE A 148 -5.69 5.37 -11.28
N GLU A 149 -5.99 4.35 -10.48
CA GLU A 149 -5.05 3.67 -9.60
C GLU A 149 -4.84 2.25 -10.13
N ALA A 150 -3.59 1.91 -10.47
CA ALA A 150 -3.23 0.59 -10.96
C ALA A 150 -2.59 -0.25 -9.84
N GLU A 151 -3.10 -1.47 -9.69
CA GLU A 151 -2.65 -2.47 -8.75
C GLU A 151 -2.13 -3.69 -9.51
N LEU A 152 -0.92 -4.16 -9.17
CA LEU A 152 -0.30 -5.35 -9.74
C LEU A 152 -0.82 -6.58 -9.00
N LEU A 153 -1.46 -7.50 -9.72
CA LEU A 153 -2.10 -8.68 -9.14
C LEU A 153 -1.33 -9.98 -9.29
N GLY A 154 -0.52 -10.09 -10.33
CA GLY A 154 0.21 -11.30 -10.65
C GLY A 154 1.36 -11.00 -11.59
N VAL A 155 2.30 -11.94 -11.67
CA VAL A 155 3.53 -11.88 -12.50
C VAL A 155 3.54 -12.88 -13.64
N PHE A 156 2.71 -13.91 -13.57
CA PHE A 156 2.65 -14.97 -14.57
C PHE A 156 1.19 -15.38 -14.83
N PRO A 157 0.49 -14.72 -15.78
CA PRO A 157 0.95 -13.55 -16.52
C PRO A 157 0.94 -12.27 -15.68
N THR A 158 1.79 -11.30 -16.01
CA THR A 158 1.77 -9.98 -15.40
C THR A 158 0.40 -9.36 -15.63
N THR A 159 -0.32 -9.02 -14.56
CA THR A 159 -1.68 -8.49 -14.66
C THR A 159 -1.87 -7.30 -13.73
N TYR A 160 -2.40 -6.22 -14.28
CA TYR A 160 -2.78 -5.03 -13.53
C TYR A 160 -4.29 -4.85 -13.50
N PHE A 161 -4.83 -4.46 -12.34
CA PHE A 161 -6.19 -3.96 -12.18
C PHE A 161 -6.19 -2.46 -12.08
N PHE A 162 -7.06 -1.81 -12.86
CA PHE A 162 -7.27 -0.39 -12.80
C PHE A 162 -8.56 -0.08 -12.05
N LYS A 163 -8.42 0.67 -10.97
CA LYS A 163 -9.53 1.32 -10.27
C LYS A 163 -9.66 2.73 -10.83
N CYS A 164 -10.79 3.00 -11.48
CA CYS A 164 -11.08 4.30 -12.07
C CYS A 164 -11.92 5.15 -11.12
N LYS A 165 -11.73 6.47 -11.15
CA LYS A 165 -12.58 7.45 -10.46
C LYS A 165 -12.91 8.58 -11.41
N GLY A 166 -14.16 9.05 -11.39
CA GLY A 166 -14.65 10.12 -12.27
C GLY A 166 -15.12 9.63 -13.64
N LEU A 167 -15.43 8.34 -13.76
CA LEU A 167 -16.08 7.74 -14.93
C LEU A 167 -17.52 7.37 -14.58
N GLU A 168 -18.41 7.42 -15.57
CA GLU A 168 -19.82 7.08 -15.40
C GLU A 168 -20.07 5.60 -15.73
N GLU A 169 -20.95 4.94 -14.96
CA GLU A 169 -21.36 3.55 -15.23
C GLU A 169 -21.90 3.41 -16.66
N GLY A 170 -21.40 2.44 -17.41
CA GLY A 170 -21.76 2.23 -18.81
C GLY A 170 -21.00 3.09 -19.81
N GLU A 171 -20.10 3.99 -19.37
CA GLU A 171 -19.28 4.81 -20.28
C GLU A 171 -18.38 3.93 -21.15
N ILE A 172 -18.37 4.18 -22.47
CA ILE A 172 -17.49 3.49 -23.41
C ILE A 172 -16.12 4.17 -23.40
N LEU A 173 -15.11 3.39 -23.04
CA LEU A 173 -13.72 3.80 -23.01
C LEU A 173 -12.97 3.12 -24.15
N LYS A 174 -12.20 3.89 -24.90
CA LYS A 174 -11.23 3.32 -25.84
C LYS A 174 -9.90 3.10 -25.11
N ILE A 175 -9.45 1.85 -25.08
CA ILE A 175 -8.18 1.45 -24.49
C ILE A 175 -7.22 1.10 -25.61
N ARG A 176 -6.09 1.80 -25.65
CA ARG A 176 -4.98 1.52 -26.56
C ARG A 176 -3.76 1.09 -25.76
N SER A 177 -3.22 -0.08 -26.07
CA SER A 177 -2.00 -0.61 -25.46
C SER A 177 -0.93 -0.75 -26.54
N THR A 178 0.26 -0.23 -26.29
CA THR A 178 1.42 -0.43 -27.15
C THR A 178 2.53 -1.10 -26.36
N CYS A 179 2.94 -2.30 -26.79
CA CYS A 179 4.08 -3.00 -26.21
C CYS A 179 5.01 -3.47 -27.32
N VAL A 180 6.28 -3.07 -27.24
CA VAL A 180 7.29 -3.30 -28.29
C VAL A 180 6.80 -2.75 -29.65
N GLN A 181 6.25 -3.59 -30.52
CA GLN A 181 5.70 -3.23 -31.84
C GLN A 181 4.22 -3.60 -31.98
N GLU A 182 3.64 -4.25 -30.97
CA GLU A 182 2.25 -4.62 -30.97
C GLU A 182 1.40 -3.45 -30.47
N VAL A 183 0.32 -3.17 -31.20
CA VAL A 183 -0.68 -2.17 -30.82
C VAL A 183 -2.02 -2.88 -30.74
N LEU A 184 -2.58 -2.92 -29.54
CA LEU A 184 -3.93 -3.40 -29.29
C LEU A 184 -4.82 -2.20 -29.02
N GLU A 185 -5.99 -2.16 -29.67
CA GLU A 185 -7.01 -1.15 -29.43
C GLU A 185 -8.36 -1.85 -29.23
N THR A 186 -9.05 -1.51 -28.15
CA THR A 186 -10.32 -2.14 -27.79
C THR A 186 -11.23 -1.13 -27.11
N ASP A 187 -12.53 -1.27 -27.35
CA ASP A 187 -13.55 -0.51 -26.65
C ASP A 187 -14.05 -1.32 -25.45
N VAL A 188 -14.08 -0.70 -24.28
CA VAL A 188 -14.49 -1.32 -23.01
C VAL A 188 -15.62 -0.49 -22.40
N ILE A 189 -16.71 -1.16 -22.04
CA ILE A 189 -17.78 -0.55 -21.24
C ILE A 189 -17.32 -0.52 -19.79
N TYR A 190 -17.29 0.66 -19.19
CA TYR A 190 -16.92 0.82 -17.80
C TYR A 190 -18.03 0.33 -16.87
N HIS A 191 -17.64 -0.50 -15.91
CA HIS A 191 -18.48 -0.94 -14.81
C HIS A 191 -17.74 -0.69 -13.49
N GLU A 192 -18.30 0.06 -12.56
CA GLU A 192 -17.66 0.41 -11.29
C GLU A 192 -17.32 -0.84 -10.45
N ALA A 193 -18.19 -1.86 -10.52
CA ALA A 193 -17.99 -3.14 -9.86
C ALA A 193 -16.94 -4.04 -10.55
N GLN A 194 -16.56 -3.76 -11.80
CA GLN A 194 -15.63 -4.59 -12.57
C GLN A 194 -14.38 -3.79 -12.95
N PRO A 195 -13.26 -3.95 -12.22
CA PRO A 195 -12.03 -3.26 -12.57
C PRO A 195 -11.52 -3.69 -13.94
N ILE A 196 -10.98 -2.73 -14.69
CA ILE A 196 -10.37 -2.98 -15.99
C ILE A 196 -9.07 -3.76 -15.77
N ARG A 197 -8.91 -4.87 -16.49
CA ARG A 197 -7.73 -5.75 -16.40
C ARG A 197 -6.82 -5.51 -17.59
N ILE A 198 -5.53 -5.30 -17.33
CA ILE A 198 -4.52 -5.16 -18.37
C ILE A 198 -3.42 -6.18 -18.14
N ALA A 199 -3.17 -7.02 -19.15
CA ALA A 199 -2.05 -7.94 -19.18
C ALA A 199 -1.06 -7.47 -20.26
N PRO A 200 0.05 -6.80 -19.88
CA PRO A 200 1.04 -6.29 -20.83
C PRO A 200 2.00 -7.36 -21.38
N ASP A 201 1.92 -8.61 -20.91
CA ASP A 201 2.81 -9.70 -21.33
C ASP A 201 2.63 -10.04 -22.81
N LEU A 202 3.76 -10.30 -23.48
CA LEU A 202 3.79 -10.71 -24.89
C LEU A 202 4.38 -12.10 -25.05
N GLU A 203 3.87 -12.86 -26.02
CA GLU A 203 4.40 -14.18 -26.35
C GLU A 203 5.88 -14.09 -26.76
N ASN A 204 6.70 -15.04 -26.30
CA ASN A 204 8.14 -15.14 -26.59
C ASN A 204 8.99 -13.95 -26.10
N LYS A 205 8.47 -13.12 -25.19
CA LYS A 205 9.19 -12.01 -24.57
C LYS A 205 9.20 -12.19 -23.05
N ARG A 206 10.30 -11.80 -22.39
CA ARG A 206 10.54 -12.06 -20.94
C ARG A 206 10.37 -10.82 -20.05
N GLY A 207 10.05 -9.67 -20.63
CA GLY A 207 9.86 -8.42 -19.90
C GLY A 207 9.83 -7.22 -20.83
N GLY A 208 9.40 -6.08 -20.29
CA GLY A 208 9.33 -4.84 -21.05
C GLY A 208 8.47 -3.78 -20.39
N ILE A 209 8.09 -2.80 -21.21
CA ILE A 209 7.18 -1.72 -20.83
C ILE A 209 6.03 -1.72 -21.84
N SER A 210 4.80 -1.67 -21.34
CA SER A 210 3.61 -1.35 -22.12
C SER A 210 3.16 0.08 -21.84
N LEU A 211 2.82 0.83 -22.88
CA LEU A 211 2.14 2.11 -22.78
C LEU A 211 0.64 1.89 -22.98
N VAL A 212 -0.13 2.08 -21.91
CA VAL A 212 -1.59 1.99 -21.93
C VAL A 212 -2.17 3.40 -21.97
N GLN A 213 -3.12 3.64 -22.86
CA GLN A 213 -3.88 4.87 -22.96
C GLN A 213 -5.36 4.56 -22.81
N ILE A 214 -6.03 5.29 -21.92
CA ILE A 214 -7.50 5.29 -21.80
C ILE A 214 -8.01 6.61 -22.37
N ILE A 215 -8.97 6.53 -23.28
CA ILE A 215 -9.51 7.64 -24.03
C ILE A 215 -11.04 7.62 -23.86
N ARG A 216 -11.60 8.72 -23.35
CA ARG A 216 -13.04 8.93 -23.21
C ARG A 216 -13.66 9.38 -24.53
N ALA A 217 -14.97 9.26 -24.67
CA ALA A 217 -15.71 9.75 -25.84
C ALA A 217 -15.55 11.27 -26.06
N ASN A 218 -15.41 12.04 -24.98
CA ASN A 218 -15.15 13.49 -25.04
C ASN A 218 -13.71 13.85 -25.44
N GLY A 219 -12.85 12.86 -25.71
CA GLY A 219 -11.47 13.05 -26.14
C GLY A 219 -10.44 13.23 -25.03
N ASP A 220 -10.84 13.27 -23.75
CA ASP A 220 -9.90 13.28 -22.62
C ASP A 220 -9.11 11.97 -22.55
N LYS A 221 -7.82 12.05 -22.20
CA LYS A 221 -6.88 10.93 -22.28
C LYS A 221 -6.04 10.81 -21.02
N LEU A 222 -5.74 9.57 -20.66
CA LEU A 222 -4.78 9.23 -19.61
C LEU A 222 -3.81 8.18 -20.15
N GLY A 223 -2.51 8.46 -20.10
CA GLY A 223 -1.45 7.52 -20.47
C GLY A 223 -0.69 7.00 -19.25
N LEU A 224 -0.43 5.69 -19.21
CA LEU A 224 0.27 5.00 -18.14
C LEU A 224 1.31 4.03 -18.69
N ARG A 225 2.51 4.03 -18.11
CA ARG A 225 3.57 3.05 -18.41
C ARG A 225 3.50 1.91 -17.39
N LEU A 226 3.31 0.69 -17.87
CA LEU A 226 3.28 -0.53 -17.06
C LEU A 226 4.49 -1.39 -17.36
N LYS A 227 5.21 -1.81 -16.32
CA LYS A 227 6.33 -2.75 -16.43
C LYS A 227 5.82 -4.18 -16.33
N TRP A 228 6.55 -5.12 -16.90
CA TRP A 228 6.19 -6.53 -16.86
C TRP A 228 7.39 -7.46 -17.01
N GLY A 229 7.20 -8.72 -16.63
CA GLY A 229 8.27 -9.72 -16.61
C GLY A 229 9.49 -9.23 -15.81
N ASN A 230 10.68 -9.43 -16.34
CA ASN A 230 11.93 -9.09 -15.64
C ASN A 230 12.06 -7.59 -15.28
N MET A 231 11.41 -6.68 -16.01
CA MET A 231 11.46 -5.22 -15.71
C MET A 231 10.79 -4.87 -14.37
N LEU A 232 9.96 -5.77 -13.82
CA LEU A 232 9.40 -5.61 -12.47
C LEU A 232 10.48 -5.71 -11.38
N LEU A 233 11.58 -6.43 -11.67
CA LEU A 233 12.68 -6.65 -10.74
C LEU A 233 13.70 -5.51 -10.74
N ASP A 234 13.75 -4.69 -11.79
CA ASP A 234 14.72 -3.58 -11.86
C ASP A 234 14.43 -2.49 -10.80
N GLU A 235 13.16 -2.27 -10.44
CA GLU A 235 12.80 -1.34 -9.34
C GLU A 235 12.95 -1.95 -7.94
N ALA A 236 13.31 -3.23 -7.89
CA ALA A 236 13.57 -3.95 -6.67
C ALA A 236 14.97 -3.62 -6.11
N GLN A 237 15.87 -3.09 -6.95
CA GLN A 237 17.28 -2.87 -6.63
C GLN A 237 17.68 -1.39 -6.47
N ASP A 238 16.72 -0.47 -6.61
CA ASP A 238 16.85 0.97 -6.33
C ASP A 238 16.29 1.36 -4.95
#